data_AF-A0A1A2RTW5-F1
#
_entry.id   AF-A0A1A2RTW5-F1
#
_cell.length_a   1.000
_cell.length_b   1.000
_cell.length_c   1.000
_cell.angle_alpha   90.00
_cell.angle_beta   90.00
_cell.angle_gamma   90.00
#
_symmetry.space_group_name_H-M   'P 1'
#
loop_
_entity.id
_entity.type
_entity.pdbx_description
1 polymer ?
#
loop_
_entity_poly.entity_id
_entity_poly.type
_entity_poly.pdbx_seq_one_letter_code
_entity_poly.pdbx_strand_id
1 'polypeptide(L)' 'MGPSGLHLDLAVAHASGAFNWDDGNIGGGGEPQNDLVLNYGQTYHIQGWTILPGSDGTRFTNDGTGHGMFVSIENVSPF' A
#
# COMPACT_ATOMS: atom_id res chain seq x y z
N MET A 1 18.90 -14.96 21.78
CA MET A 1 18.64 -13.64 21.18
C MET A 1 17.75 -13.91 19.97
N GLY A 2 16.46 -13.61 20.04
CA GLY A 2 15.53 -13.86 18.92
C GLY A 2 15.84 -12.90 17.76
N PRO A 3 15.51 -13.25 16.51
CA PRO A 3 15.76 -12.35 15.39
C PRO A 3 14.86 -11.15 15.58
N SER A 4 15.46 -9.98 15.80
CA SER A 4 14.75 -8.70 15.78
C SER A 4 14.21 -8.51 14.36
N GLY A 5 12.92 -8.80 14.17
CA GLY A 5 12.23 -8.48 12.93
C GLY A 5 12.19 -6.97 12.73
N LEU A 6 12.19 -6.51 11.48
CA LEU A 6 11.90 -5.11 11.19
C LEU A 6 10.45 -4.84 11.62
N HIS A 7 10.25 -3.89 12.52
CA HIS A 7 8.94 -3.44 12.97
C HIS A 7 8.65 -2.10 12.28
N LEU A 8 7.57 -2.06 11.50
CA LEU A 8 7.10 -0.92 10.73
C LEU A 8 5.64 -0.66 11.07
N ASP A 9 5.28 0.62 11.14
CA ASP A 9 3.87 1.04 11.22
C ASP A 9 3.17 0.76 9.89
N LEU A 10 2.07 0.01 9.94
CA LEU A 10 1.35 -0.49 8.77
C LEU A 10 0.00 0.18 8.62
N ALA A 11 -0.28 0.74 7.44
CA ALA A 11 -1.64 1.08 6.99
C ALA A 11 -2.24 -0.13 6.28
N VAL A 12 -3.24 -0.78 6.88
CA VAL A 12 -3.84 -2.00 6.34
C VAL A 12 -5.24 -1.69 5.82
N ALA A 13 -5.45 -1.89 4.52
CA ALA A 13 -6.76 -1.80 3.87
C ALA A 13 -7.21 -3.19 3.39
N HIS A 14 -8.38 -3.63 3.85
CA HIS A 14 -9.00 -4.87 3.42
C HIS A 14 -9.92 -4.63 2.22
N ALA A 15 -10.11 -5.66 1.38
CA ALA A 15 -11.08 -5.59 0.28
C ALA A 15 -12.51 -5.27 0.76
N SER A 16 -12.86 -5.61 2.02
CA SER A 16 -14.14 -5.25 2.62
C SER A 16 -14.32 -3.75 2.96
N GLY A 17 -13.29 -2.92 2.79
CA GLY A 17 -13.28 -1.52 3.24
C GLY A 17 -12.88 -1.33 4.71
N ALA A 18 -12.70 -2.43 5.46
CA ALA A 18 -12.12 -2.34 6.80
C ALA A 18 -10.68 -1.81 6.72
N PHE A 19 -10.36 -0.89 7.63
CA PHE A 19 -9.05 -0.27 7.76
C PHE A 19 -8.56 -0.33 9.20
N ASN A 20 -7.28 -0.63 9.39
CA ASN A 20 -6.62 -0.55 10.69
C ASN A 20 -5.14 -0.19 10.56
N TRP A 21 -4.60 0.33 11.65
CA TRP A 21 -3.16 0.41 11.86
C TRP A 21 -2.66 -0.88 12.50
N ASP A 22 -1.46 -1.31 12.12
CA ASP A 22 -0.82 -2.51 12.65
C ASP A 22 0.70 -2.29 12.79
N ASP A 23 1.39 -3.22 13.45
CA ASP A 23 2.85 -3.27 13.54
C ASP A 23 3.35 -4.58 12.92
N GLY A 24 4.33 -4.48 12.01
CA GLY A 24 4.91 -5.68 11.44
C GLY A 24 5.97 -5.45 10.38
N ASN A 25 6.32 -6.52 9.68
CA ASN A 25 7.30 -6.49 8.60
C ASN A 25 6.57 -6.59 7.25
N ILE A 26 6.68 -5.57 6.40
CA ILE A 26 6.11 -5.55 5.04
C ILE A 26 6.94 -6.43 4.08
N GLY A 27 8.18 -6.74 4.47
CA GLY A 27 9.21 -7.20 3.56
C GLY A 27 9.71 -6.03 2.70
N GLY A 28 11.02 -5.85 2.60
CA GLY A 28 11.59 -5.13 1.46
C GLY A 28 11.68 -6.08 0.27
N GLY A 29 11.91 -5.56 -0.95
CA GLY A 29 12.03 -6.34 -2.20
C GLY A 29 13.08 -7.45 -2.23
N GLY A 30 13.75 -7.74 -1.11
CA GLY A 30 14.83 -8.71 -0.97
C GLY A 30 16.13 -8.21 -1.57
N GLU A 31 17.15 -9.05 -1.52
CA GLU A 31 18.32 -8.92 -2.38
C GLU A 31 18.19 -9.97 -3.49
N PRO A 32 18.11 -9.57 -4.78
CA PRO A 32 18.13 -8.20 -5.28
C PRO A 32 16.79 -7.47 -5.03
N GLN A 33 16.86 -6.15 -4.85
CA GLN A 33 15.68 -5.30 -4.69
C GLN A 33 14.87 -5.27 -5.99
N ASN A 34 13.77 -6.02 -6.03
CA ASN A 34 12.88 -6.10 -7.19
C ASN A 34 11.61 -5.26 -7.01
N ASP A 35 11.70 -4.18 -6.24
CA ASP A 35 10.57 -3.30 -5.98
C ASP A 35 10.12 -2.61 -7.27
N LEU A 36 8.80 -2.55 -7.46
CA LEU A 36 8.21 -1.85 -8.59
C LEU A 36 8.16 -0.34 -8.31
N VAL A 37 8.85 0.43 -9.14
CA VAL A 37 8.76 1.90 -9.09
C VAL A 37 7.45 2.36 -9.72
N LEU A 38 6.66 3.10 -8.93
CA LEU A 38 5.41 3.72 -9.37
C LEU A 38 5.70 5.10 -9.96
N ASN A 39 5.41 5.27 -11.24
CA ASN A 39 5.56 6.55 -11.95
C ASN A 39 4.25 7.33 -11.88
N TYR A 40 4.33 8.64 -11.63
CA TYR A 40 3.13 9.49 -11.59
C TYR A 40 2.41 9.52 -12.95
N GLY A 41 1.09 9.45 -12.89
CA GLY A 41 0.22 9.41 -14.07
C GLY A 41 0.15 8.04 -14.76
N GLN A 42 0.98 7.06 -14.36
CA GLN A 42 0.87 5.69 -14.85
C GLN A 42 -0.13 4.91 -13.98
N THR A 43 -1.14 4.33 -14.61
CA THR A 43 -2.05 3.39 -13.92
C THR A 43 -1.42 2.00 -13.85
N TYR A 44 -1.52 1.36 -12.70
CA TYR A 44 -1.07 -0.02 -12.48
C TYR A 44 -2.25 -0.89 -12.05
N HIS A 45 -2.29 -2.12 -12.55
CA HIS A 45 -3.23 -3.15 -12.12
C HIS A 45 -2.46 -4.33 -11.56
N ILE A 46 -2.56 -4.57 -10.25
CA ILE A 46 -1.76 -5.57 -9.54
C ILE A 46 -2.67 -6.33 -8.58
N GLN A 47 -2.78 -7.65 -8.75
CA GLN A 47 -3.51 -8.54 -7.84
C GLN A 47 -4.94 -8.08 -7.49
N GLY A 48 -5.67 -7.52 -8.48
CA GLY A 48 -7.03 -7.01 -8.28
C GLY A 48 -7.11 -5.63 -7.63
N TRP A 49 -6.02 -4.87 -7.65
CA TRP A 49 -5.98 -3.47 -7.27
C TRP A 49 -5.61 -2.58 -8.46
N THR A 50 -6.40 -1.53 -8.64
CA THR A 50 -6.01 -0.37 -9.44
C THR A 50 -5.24 0.61 -8.56
N ILE A 51 -4.02 0.95 -8.99
CA ILE A 51 -3.13 1.89 -8.30
C ILE A 51 -2.92 3.10 -9.21
N LEU A 52 -3.23 4.28 -8.69
CA LEU A 52 -3.11 5.57 -9.37
C LEU A 52 -2.17 6.48 -8.57
N PRO A 53 -0.87 6.48 -8.90
CA PRO A 53 0.12 7.39 -8.32
C PRO A 53 -0.05 8.79 -8.92
N GLY A 54 -0.24 9.77 -8.07
CA GLY A 54 -0.31 11.20 -8.39
C GLY A 54 0.68 12.01 -7.57
N SER A 55 0.89 13.26 -7.96
CA SER A 55 1.76 14.19 -7.22
C SER A 55 1.21 14.57 -5.84
N ASP A 56 -0.10 14.45 -5.66
CA ASP A 56 -0.84 14.71 -4.42
C ASP A 56 -0.96 13.46 -3.52
N GLY A 57 -0.69 12.27 -4.05
CA GLY A 57 -0.73 11.01 -3.31
C GLY A 57 -1.00 9.83 -4.23
N THR A 58 -1.08 8.63 -3.65
CA THR A 58 -1.37 7.39 -4.38
C THR A 58 -2.72 6.84 -3.94
N ARG A 59 -3.61 6.59 -4.91
CA ARG A 59 -4.89 5.91 -4.67
C ARG A 59 -4.75 4.43 -4.97
N PHE A 60 -5.17 3.61 -4.02
CA PHE A 60 -5.30 2.17 -4.15
C PHE A 60 -6.79 1.84 -4.10
N THR A 61 -7.31 1.14 -5.11
CA THR A 61 -8.71 0.73 -5.20
C THR A 61 -8.77 -0.75 -5.49
N ASN A 62 -9.48 -1.52 -4.67
CA ASN A 62 -9.77 -2.92 -4.94
C ASN A 62 -10.81 -3.00 -6.07
N ASP A 63 -10.48 -3.70 -7.14
CA ASP A 63 -11.31 -3.75 -8.35
C ASP A 63 -12.64 -4.50 -8.11
N GLY A 64 -12.66 -5.44 -7.17
CA GLY A 64 -13.83 -6.26 -6.88
C GLY A 64 -14.86 -5.57 -6.01
N THR A 65 -14.43 -4.67 -5.12
CA THR A 65 -15.31 -4.04 -4.12
C THR A 65 -15.39 -2.52 -4.23
N GLY A 66 -14.45 -1.89 -4.95
CA GLY A 66 -14.35 -0.44 -5.04
C GLY A 66 -13.80 0.24 -3.78
N HIS A 67 -13.46 -0.52 -2.73
CA HIS A 67 -12.88 0.00 -1.50
C HIS A 67 -11.37 0.16 -1.59
N GLY A 68 -10.80 0.97 -0.72
CA GLY A 68 -9.35 1.09 -0.63
C GLY A 68 -8.89 2.27 0.21
N MET A 69 -7.81 2.92 -0.22
CA MET A 69 -7.25 4.06 0.49
C MET A 69 -6.54 5.04 -0.43
N PHE A 70 -6.52 6.30 -0.02
CA PHE A 70 -5.65 7.32 -0.57
C PHE A 70 -4.54 7.64 0.43
N VAL A 71 -3.29 7.56 -0.02
CA VAL A 71 -2.09 7.80 0.79
C VAL A 71 -1.40 9.06 0.28
N SER A 72 -1.29 10.08 1.11
CA SER A 72 -0.55 11.31 0.83
C SER A 72 0.50 11.58 1.90
N ILE A 73 1.25 12.67 1.72
CA ILE A 73 2.20 13.17 2.73
C ILE A 73 1.45 13.56 4.03
N GLU A 74 0.22 14.02 3.91
CA GLU A 74 -0.55 14.58 5.02
C GLU A 74 -1.30 13.51 5.82
N ASN A 75 -1.88 12.53 5.14
CA ASN A 75 -2.73 11.53 5.79
C ASN A 75 -2.93 10.26 4.93
N VAL A 76 -3.43 9.20 5.57
CA VAL A 76 -4.03 8.03 4.91
C VAL A 76 -5.55 8.07 5.11
N SER A 77 -6.30 8.01 4.01
CA SER A 77 -7.76 8.14 4.00
C SER A 77 -8.43 6.93 3.33
N PRO A 78 -9.01 5.99 4.10
CA PRO A 78 -9.73 4.84 3.55
C PRO A 78 -11.12 5.21 3.00
N PHE A 79 -11.66 4.39 2.09
CA PHE A 79 -13.00 4.53 1.49
C PHE A 79 -13.61 3.18 1.09
#